data_AF-A0A7K4FQC8-F1
#
_entry.id   AF-A0A7K4FQC8-F1
#
_cell.length_a   1.000
_cell.length_b   1.000
_cell.length_c   1.000
_cell.angle_alpha   90.00
_cell.angle_beta   90.00
_cell.angle_gamma   90.00
#
_symmetry.space_group_name_H-M   'P 1'
#
loop_
_entity.id
_entity.type
_entity.pdbx_description
1 polymer ?
#
loop_
_entity_poly.entity_id
_entity_poly.type
_entity_poly.pdbx_seq_one_letter_code
_entity_poly.pdbx_strand_id
1 'polypeptide(L)'
;MKAFLSSNGKDITIKDRVTIVTIDENSYEISRGLYYLLKGIKSIPRLYGVVPKGDVVDEWKRLFEKNIIDNIKSNLSLGRVKLDLGFSLDFGPVEIEGNINKKEDVKVEVSLHNIPEVEKGLRGLVELDSFYFSNMERKTPFFLPAARSGFLSSFYKFVMMQDEGAPGIPRTLGLISEFVNSVVLPQNFSEIVDGHKIWINPSEGLFVDDMPAFNARADILNLFSLKYFLSNSSEEQFIIIEDLFAHLTDRQKVEALQLIKACKAFLFVTVKENELNELLND
;
A
#
# COMPACT_ATOMS: atom_id res chain seq x y z
N MET A 1 5.11 0.15 -13.72
CA MET A 1 4.30 -1.08 -13.52
C MET A 1 2.92 -0.89 -14.16
N LYS A 2 2.42 -1.90 -14.88
CA LYS A 2 1.00 -2.02 -15.25
C LYS A 2 0.39 -3.16 -14.44
N ALA A 3 -0.87 -3.05 -14.07
CA ALA A 3 -1.55 -4.10 -13.32
C ALA A 3 -2.96 -4.36 -13.87
N PHE A 4 -3.34 -5.62 -13.87
CA PHE A 4 -4.71 -6.08 -14.07
C PHE A 4 -5.13 -6.86 -12.82
N LEU A 5 -6.30 -6.54 -12.28
CA LEU A 5 -6.85 -7.11 -11.06
C LEU A 5 -8.30 -7.48 -11.31
N SER A 6 -8.71 -8.68 -10.89
CA SER A 6 -10.08 -9.15 -11.04
C SER A 6 -10.61 -9.76 -9.75
N SER A 7 -11.85 -9.43 -9.38
CA SER A 7 -12.56 -10.05 -8.25
C SER A 7 -14.06 -10.07 -8.52
N ASN A 8 -14.67 -11.25 -8.42
CA ASN A 8 -16.11 -11.50 -8.57
C ASN A 8 -16.77 -10.76 -9.75
N GLY A 9 -16.13 -10.79 -10.93
CA GLY A 9 -16.63 -10.17 -12.16
C GLY A 9 -16.34 -8.68 -12.32
N LYS A 10 -15.65 -8.04 -11.38
CA LYS A 10 -15.10 -6.69 -11.54
C LYS A 10 -13.64 -6.78 -11.94
N ASP A 11 -13.32 -6.15 -13.06
CA ASP A 11 -11.96 -6.08 -13.61
C ASP A 11 -11.47 -4.64 -13.56
N ILE A 12 -10.24 -4.44 -13.08
CA ILE A 12 -9.60 -3.13 -12.95
C ILE A 12 -8.22 -3.20 -13.58
N THR A 13 -7.93 -2.21 -14.41
CA THR A 13 -6.62 -2.05 -15.05
C THR A 13 -5.97 -0.76 -14.57
N ILE A 14 -4.75 -0.87 -14.06
CA ILE A 14 -3.90 0.22 -13.59
C ILE A 14 -2.82 0.43 -14.64
N LYS A 15 -2.88 1.57 -15.33
CA LYS A 15 -1.89 1.97 -16.35
C LYS A 15 -1.31 3.35 -16.07
N ASP A 16 -2.14 4.22 -15.52
CA ASP A 16 -1.79 5.59 -15.23
C ASP A 16 -1.32 5.75 -13.79
N ARG A 17 -0.66 6.88 -13.53
CA ARG A 17 -0.20 7.24 -12.19
C ARG A 17 -1.35 7.31 -11.19
N VAL A 18 -2.53 7.77 -11.62
CA VAL A 18 -3.72 7.87 -10.79
C VAL A 18 -4.82 7.01 -11.41
N THR A 19 -5.29 6.01 -10.67
CA THR A 19 -6.43 5.17 -11.05
C THR A 19 -7.57 5.43 -10.08
N ILE A 20 -8.72 5.84 -10.60
CA ILE A 20 -9.93 6.15 -9.83
C ILE A 20 -10.99 5.10 -10.15
N VAL A 21 -11.61 4.55 -9.11
CA VAL A 21 -12.56 3.45 -9.21
C VAL A 21 -13.80 3.77 -8.38
N THR A 22 -14.99 3.43 -8.88
CA THR A 22 -16.22 3.54 -8.11
C THR A 22 -16.30 2.47 -7.02
N ILE A 23 -16.78 2.88 -5.84
CA ILE A 23 -16.95 2.02 -4.67
C ILE A 23 -18.05 0.99 -4.91
N ASP A 24 -17.66 -0.27 -4.73
CA ASP A 24 -18.51 -1.42 -4.46
C ASP A 24 -17.72 -2.44 -3.61
N GLU A 25 -18.37 -3.53 -3.17
CA GLU A 25 -17.72 -4.55 -2.34
C GLU A 25 -16.45 -5.11 -3.00
N ASN A 26 -16.49 -5.34 -4.31
CA ASN A 26 -15.37 -5.87 -5.08
C ASN A 26 -14.20 -4.87 -5.17
N SER A 27 -14.48 -3.57 -5.23
CA SER A 27 -13.43 -2.53 -5.25
C SER A 27 -12.63 -2.50 -3.95
N TYR A 28 -13.24 -2.75 -2.80
CA TYR A 28 -12.53 -2.86 -1.53
C TYR A 28 -11.67 -4.12 -1.50
N GLU A 29 -12.21 -5.25 -1.97
CA GLU A 29 -11.44 -6.49 -2.09
C GLU A 29 -10.22 -6.33 -3.00
N ILE A 30 -10.39 -5.68 -4.16
CA ILE A 30 -9.29 -5.37 -5.09
C ILE A 30 -8.28 -4.39 -4.46
N SER A 31 -8.74 -3.33 -3.79
CA SER A 31 -7.86 -2.34 -3.15
C SER A 31 -6.95 -2.99 -2.11
N ARG A 32 -7.54 -3.83 -1.25
CA ARG A 32 -6.82 -4.55 -0.19
C ARG A 32 -5.91 -5.62 -0.77
N GLY A 33 -6.38 -6.33 -1.79
CA GLY A 33 -5.59 -7.31 -2.52
C GLY A 33 -4.35 -6.70 -3.17
N LEU A 34 -4.50 -5.57 -3.85
CA LEU A 34 -3.40 -4.81 -4.42
C LEU A 34 -2.37 -4.41 -3.35
N TYR A 35 -2.82 -3.94 -2.18
CA TYR A 35 -1.92 -3.61 -1.08
C TYR A 35 -1.05 -4.81 -0.68
N TYR A 36 -1.67 -5.97 -0.43
CA TYR A 36 -0.95 -7.17 -0.01
C TYR A 36 -0.03 -7.74 -1.09
N LEU A 37 -0.43 -7.65 -2.37
CA LEU A 37 0.42 -8.03 -3.50
C LEU A 37 1.68 -7.18 -3.55
N LEU A 38 1.52 -5.84 -3.59
CA LEU A 38 2.66 -4.91 -3.62
C LEU A 38 3.55 -5.08 -2.40
N LYS A 39 2.96 -5.26 -1.21
CA LYS A 39 3.71 -5.50 0.02
C LYS A 39 4.50 -6.80 -0.03
N GLY A 40 3.89 -7.87 -0.52
CA GLY A 40 4.55 -9.17 -0.68
C GLY A 40 5.75 -9.10 -1.62
N ILE A 41 5.59 -8.41 -2.76
CA ILE A 41 6.64 -8.22 -3.76
C ILE A 41 7.76 -7.31 -3.24
N LYS A 42 7.41 -6.20 -2.58
CA LYS A 42 8.39 -5.29 -1.97
C LYS A 42 9.25 -5.97 -0.91
N SER A 43 8.68 -6.95 -0.21
CA SER A 43 9.33 -7.67 0.89
C SER A 43 10.25 -8.82 0.45
N ILE A 44 10.34 -9.11 -0.84
CA ILE A 44 11.21 -10.19 -1.33
C ILE A 44 12.68 -9.78 -1.08
N PRO A 45 13.46 -10.62 -0.36
CA PRO A 45 14.89 -10.39 -0.16
C PRO A 45 15.66 -10.68 -1.46
N ARG A 46 16.97 -10.38 -1.45
CA ARG A 46 17.86 -10.84 -2.52
C ARG A 46 17.91 -12.37 -2.57
N LEU A 47 17.91 -12.98 -3.75
CA LEU A 47 17.69 -14.43 -3.91
C LEU A 47 18.96 -15.26 -4.09
N TYR A 48 20.15 -14.67 -3.96
CA TYR A 48 21.44 -15.34 -4.20
C TYR A 48 22.04 -16.04 -2.96
N GLY A 49 21.23 -16.44 -1.98
CA GLY A 49 21.70 -17.09 -0.74
C GLY A 49 21.86 -18.62 -0.81
N VAL A 50 21.42 -19.26 -1.90
CA VAL A 50 21.41 -20.72 -2.07
C VAL A 50 22.11 -21.07 -3.37
N VAL A 51 23.03 -22.05 -3.32
CA VAL A 51 23.72 -22.54 -4.52
C VAL A 51 22.71 -23.25 -5.43
N PRO A 52 22.55 -22.82 -6.70
CA PRO A 52 21.59 -23.42 -7.60
C PRO A 52 21.99 -24.87 -7.92
N LYS A 53 21.00 -25.77 -7.90
CA LYS A 53 21.18 -27.21 -8.20
C LYS A 53 20.92 -27.57 -9.67
N GLY A 54 20.68 -26.57 -10.52
CA GLY A 54 20.28 -26.73 -11.92
C GLY A 54 20.48 -25.45 -12.70
N ASP A 55 19.59 -25.17 -13.65
CA ASP A 55 19.57 -23.91 -14.38
C ASP A 55 19.38 -22.72 -13.43
N VAL A 56 20.18 -21.66 -13.62
CA VAL A 56 20.21 -20.49 -12.74
C VAL A 56 18.92 -19.68 -12.86
N VAL A 57 18.36 -19.60 -14.07
CA VAL A 57 17.15 -18.83 -14.37
C VAL A 57 15.94 -19.53 -13.76
N ASP A 58 15.82 -20.84 -13.98
CA ASP A 58 14.73 -21.64 -13.40
C ASP A 58 14.76 -21.60 -11.86
N GLU A 59 15.94 -21.70 -11.27
CA GLU A 59 16.09 -21.64 -9.81
C GLU A 59 15.74 -20.26 -9.25
N TRP A 60 16.16 -19.18 -9.91
CA TRP A 60 15.79 -17.82 -9.51
C TRP A 60 14.27 -17.63 -9.59
N LYS A 61 13.64 -18.03 -10.70
CA LYS A 61 12.19 -17.96 -10.90
C LYS A 61 11.45 -18.71 -9.80
N ARG A 62 11.86 -19.95 -9.52
CA ARG A 62 11.27 -20.78 -8.46
C ARG A 62 11.41 -20.16 -7.07
N LEU A 63 12.57 -19.57 -6.75
CA LEU A 63 12.79 -18.88 -5.49
C LEU A 63 11.95 -17.62 -5.38
N PHE A 64 11.83 -16.86 -6.47
CA PHE A 64 11.04 -15.64 -6.53
C PHE A 64 9.54 -15.92 -6.33
N GLU A 65 8.98 -16.89 -7.06
CA GLU A 65 7.60 -17.35 -6.90
C GLU A 65 7.31 -17.81 -5.46
N LYS A 66 8.21 -18.64 -4.90
CA LYS A 66 8.09 -19.12 -3.53
C LYS A 66 8.04 -17.97 -2.52
N ASN A 67 8.95 -16.99 -2.62
CA ASN A 67 8.99 -15.87 -1.69
C ASN A 67 7.75 -14.98 -1.81
N ILE A 68 7.21 -14.77 -3.02
CA ILE A 68 5.94 -14.04 -3.19
C ILE A 68 4.81 -14.77 -2.47
N ILE A 69 4.67 -16.07 -2.72
CA ILE A 69 3.63 -16.90 -2.11
C ILE A 69 3.73 -16.87 -0.59
N ASP A 70 4.93 -17.12 -0.05
CA ASP A 70 5.17 -17.16 1.39
C ASP A 70 4.90 -15.79 2.05
N ASN A 71 5.35 -14.70 1.42
CA ASN A 71 5.11 -13.34 1.92
C ASN A 71 3.63 -12.97 1.92
N ILE A 72 2.91 -13.23 0.83
CA ILE A 72 1.47 -12.92 0.74
C ILE A 72 0.71 -13.75 1.77
N LYS A 73 0.91 -15.07 1.81
CA LYS A 73 0.24 -15.96 2.77
C LYS A 73 0.49 -15.51 4.21
N SER A 74 1.75 -15.24 4.57
CA SER A 74 2.10 -14.78 5.91
C SER A 74 1.35 -13.51 6.29
N ASN A 75 1.28 -12.52 5.40
CA ASN A 75 0.58 -11.27 5.66
C ASN A 75 -0.95 -11.46 5.79
N LEU A 76 -1.56 -12.30 4.93
CA LEU A 76 -2.99 -12.58 4.98
C LEU A 76 -3.38 -13.34 6.25
N SER A 77 -2.65 -14.41 6.59
CA SER A 77 -2.93 -15.23 7.78
C SER A 77 -2.75 -14.41 9.07
N LEU A 78 -1.69 -13.59 9.15
CA LEU A 78 -1.46 -12.72 10.33
C LEU A 78 -2.59 -11.70 10.51
N GLY A 79 -3.03 -11.06 9.43
CA GLY A 79 -4.13 -10.09 9.44
C GLY A 79 -5.53 -10.72 9.46
N ARG A 80 -5.64 -12.06 9.36
CA ARG A 80 -6.90 -12.82 9.20
C ARG A 80 -7.74 -12.30 8.03
N VAL A 81 -7.08 -11.93 6.93
CA VAL A 81 -7.72 -11.31 5.76
C VAL A 81 -8.05 -12.39 4.73
N LYS A 82 -9.32 -12.44 4.32
CA LYS A 82 -9.80 -13.31 3.24
C LYS A 82 -10.04 -12.48 1.99
N LEU A 83 -9.50 -12.93 0.85
CA LEU A 83 -9.59 -12.25 -0.44
C LEU A 83 -9.90 -13.26 -1.55
N ASP A 84 -10.57 -12.82 -2.60
CA ASP A 84 -10.68 -13.53 -3.87
C ASP A 84 -10.21 -12.60 -4.99
N LEU A 85 -9.03 -12.89 -5.55
CA LEU A 85 -8.35 -11.97 -6.45
C LEU A 85 -7.58 -12.73 -7.53
N GLY A 86 -7.90 -12.48 -8.79
CA GLY A 86 -7.01 -12.73 -9.92
C GLY A 86 -6.14 -11.51 -10.19
N PHE A 87 -4.87 -11.72 -10.57
CA PHE A 87 -3.97 -10.62 -10.87
C PHE A 87 -2.96 -10.94 -11.96
N SER A 88 -2.53 -9.90 -12.67
CA SER A 88 -1.38 -9.88 -13.57
C SER A 88 -0.66 -8.54 -13.39
N LEU A 89 0.64 -8.58 -13.07
CA LEU A 89 1.47 -7.41 -12.77
C LEU A 89 2.67 -7.41 -13.71
N ASP A 90 2.75 -6.40 -14.57
CA ASP A 90 3.85 -6.20 -15.51
C ASP A 90 4.80 -5.11 -14.98
N PHE A 91 6.01 -5.52 -14.63
CA PHE A 91 7.09 -4.62 -14.21
C PHE A 91 8.07 -4.27 -15.34
N GLY A 92 7.92 -4.84 -16.54
CA GLY A 92 8.81 -4.69 -17.69
C GLY A 92 9.69 -5.93 -17.91
N PRO A 93 10.72 -6.18 -17.08
CA PRO A 93 11.56 -7.38 -17.20
C PRO A 93 10.95 -8.61 -16.50
N VAL A 94 9.93 -8.41 -15.66
CA VAL A 94 9.24 -9.47 -14.92
C VAL A 94 7.74 -9.23 -14.99
N GLU A 95 7.01 -10.26 -15.40
CA GLU A 95 5.56 -10.32 -15.33
C GLU A 95 5.17 -11.37 -14.29
N ILE A 96 4.19 -11.05 -13.45
CA ILE A 96 3.75 -11.87 -12.32
C ILE A 96 2.24 -12.06 -12.43
N GLU A 97 1.80 -13.29 -12.65
CA GLU A 97 0.39 -13.64 -12.75
C GLU A 97 -0.02 -14.60 -11.66
N GLY A 98 -1.29 -14.58 -11.27
CA GLY A 98 -1.73 -15.48 -10.23
C GLY A 98 -3.14 -15.27 -9.74
N ASN A 99 -3.45 -15.99 -8.66
CA ASN A 99 -4.70 -15.84 -7.93
C ASN A 99 -4.51 -16.09 -6.44
N ILE A 100 -5.35 -15.43 -5.66
CA ILE A 100 -5.54 -15.60 -4.22
C ILE A 100 -7.00 -16.00 -4.02
N ASN A 101 -7.27 -17.06 -3.27
CA ASN A 101 -8.63 -17.45 -2.92
C ASN A 101 -8.97 -17.20 -1.45
N LYS A 102 -10.25 -17.29 -1.08
CA LYS A 102 -10.74 -17.03 0.29
C LYS A 102 -10.24 -18.02 1.35
N LYS A 103 -9.55 -19.08 0.93
CA LYS A 103 -8.89 -20.07 1.81
C LYS A 103 -7.40 -19.74 2.00
N GLU A 104 -6.93 -18.59 1.52
CA GLU A 104 -5.53 -18.17 1.55
C GLU A 104 -4.61 -19.06 0.70
N ASP A 105 -5.17 -19.80 -0.27
CA ASP A 105 -4.34 -20.43 -1.29
C ASP A 105 -3.90 -19.35 -2.28
N VAL A 106 -2.59 -19.23 -2.44
CA VAL A 106 -1.94 -18.28 -3.35
C VAL A 106 -1.22 -19.09 -4.41
N LYS A 107 -1.51 -18.79 -5.68
CA LYS A 107 -0.81 -19.32 -6.85
C LYS A 107 -0.17 -18.17 -7.59
N VAL A 108 1.09 -18.36 -7.99
CA VAL A 108 1.89 -17.36 -8.69
C VAL A 108 2.64 -18.07 -9.81
N GLU A 109 2.66 -17.45 -10.97
CA GLU A 109 3.49 -17.80 -12.11
C GLU A 109 4.26 -16.56 -12.56
N VAL A 110 5.54 -16.72 -12.83
CA VAL A 110 6.43 -15.61 -13.18
C VAL A 110 6.97 -15.77 -14.59
N SER A 111 6.78 -14.77 -15.43
CA SER A 111 7.37 -14.70 -16.77
C SER A 111 8.54 -13.72 -16.74
N LEU A 112 9.68 -14.16 -17.28
CA LEU A 112 10.90 -13.36 -17.35
C LEU A 112 11.12 -12.86 -18.77
N HIS A 113 11.33 -11.57 -18.90
CA HIS A 113 11.67 -10.92 -20.16
C HIS A 113 13.11 -10.41 -20.11
N ASN A 114 13.77 -10.37 -21.27
CA ASN A 114 15.16 -9.88 -21.40
C ASN A 114 16.16 -10.64 -20.50
N ILE A 115 16.12 -11.97 -20.51
CA ILE A 115 17.01 -12.83 -19.70
C ILE A 115 18.48 -12.55 -20.08
N PRO A 116 19.32 -12.04 -19.16
CA PRO A 116 20.72 -11.76 -19.45
C PRO A 116 21.54 -13.05 -19.60
N GLU A 117 22.60 -12.99 -20.40
CA GLU A 117 23.61 -14.05 -20.41
C GLU A 117 24.38 -14.03 -19.10
N VAL A 118 24.31 -15.13 -18.33
CA VAL A 118 24.93 -15.25 -17.01
C VAL A 118 25.77 -16.52 -16.91
N GLU A 119 26.81 -16.47 -16.07
CA GLU A 119 27.63 -17.65 -15.77
C GLU A 119 26.80 -18.74 -15.05
N LYS A 120 27.27 -19.99 -15.05
CA LYS A 120 26.66 -21.03 -14.23
C LYS A 120 27.03 -20.87 -12.76
N GLY A 121 26.16 -21.33 -11.87
CA GLY A 121 26.43 -21.38 -10.43
C GLY A 121 26.11 -20.07 -9.71
N LEU A 122 26.73 -19.87 -8.53
CA LEU A 122 26.36 -18.80 -7.62
C LEU A 122 26.58 -17.39 -8.20
N ARG A 123 27.66 -17.20 -8.96
CA ARG A 123 27.98 -15.89 -9.54
C ARG A 123 26.92 -15.44 -10.55
N GLY A 124 26.50 -16.33 -11.44
CA GLY A 124 25.41 -16.03 -12.36
C GLY A 124 24.09 -15.77 -11.65
N LEU A 125 23.82 -16.45 -10.53
CA LEU A 125 22.62 -16.17 -9.71
C LEU A 125 22.65 -14.74 -9.12
N VAL A 126 23.81 -14.27 -8.66
CA VAL A 126 24.00 -12.89 -8.17
C VAL A 126 23.80 -11.87 -9.31
N GLU A 127 24.35 -12.15 -10.49
CA GLU A 127 24.22 -11.29 -11.67
C GLU A 127 22.75 -11.19 -12.13
N LEU A 128 22.07 -12.34 -12.21
CA LEU A 128 20.66 -12.43 -12.57
C LEU A 128 19.75 -11.70 -11.56
N ASP A 129 19.97 -11.93 -10.26
CA ASP A 129 19.21 -11.27 -9.19
C ASP A 129 19.43 -9.75 -9.19
N SER A 130 20.66 -9.31 -9.41
CA SER A 130 20.97 -7.89 -9.53
C SER A 130 20.28 -7.27 -10.73
N PHE A 131 20.31 -7.93 -11.89
CA PHE A 131 19.62 -7.46 -13.08
C PHE A 131 18.12 -7.26 -12.84
N TYR A 132 17.40 -8.27 -12.36
CA TYR A 132 15.95 -8.14 -12.19
C TYR A 132 15.57 -7.15 -11.08
N PHE A 133 16.21 -7.19 -9.91
CA PHE A 133 15.85 -6.31 -8.81
C PHE A 133 16.21 -4.83 -9.05
N SER A 134 17.23 -4.55 -9.88
CA SER A 134 17.58 -3.18 -10.29
C SER A 134 16.64 -2.62 -11.35
N ASN A 135 16.02 -3.49 -12.16
CA ASN A 135 15.11 -3.09 -13.24
C ASN A 135 13.62 -3.28 -12.89
N MET A 136 13.31 -3.92 -11.77
CA MET A 136 11.94 -4.11 -11.28
C MET A 136 11.59 -3.00 -10.27
N GLU A 137 10.76 -2.06 -10.71
CA GLU A 137 10.33 -0.92 -9.90
C GLU A 137 9.34 -1.35 -8.80
N ARG A 138 9.88 -1.77 -7.65
CA ARG A 138 9.11 -2.19 -6.48
C ARG A 138 8.73 -1.00 -5.61
N LYS A 139 7.56 -0.44 -5.86
CA LYS A 139 7.03 0.69 -5.08
C LYS A 139 6.70 0.28 -3.64
N THR A 140 6.89 1.20 -2.70
CA THR A 140 6.51 1.02 -1.30
C THR A 140 5.00 1.28 -1.16
N PRO A 141 4.19 0.29 -0.76
CA PRO A 141 2.75 0.46 -0.67
C PRO A 141 2.34 1.13 0.65
N PHE A 142 1.35 2.02 0.58
CA PHE A 142 0.63 2.57 1.73
C PHE A 142 -0.87 2.38 1.53
N PHE A 143 -1.60 2.22 2.64
CA PHE A 143 -3.03 1.98 2.61
C PHE A 143 -3.77 2.91 3.56
N LEU A 144 -4.71 3.68 3.04
CA LEU A 144 -5.58 4.57 3.79
C LEU A 144 -7.00 3.98 3.74
N PRO A 145 -7.49 3.36 4.83
CA PRO A 145 -8.83 2.78 4.87
C PRO A 145 -9.92 3.85 4.88
N ALA A 146 -11.15 3.49 4.53
CA ALA A 146 -12.29 4.40 4.59
C ALA A 146 -12.55 4.92 6.01
N ALA A 147 -12.33 4.09 7.03
CA ALA A 147 -12.50 4.41 8.44
C ALA A 147 -11.27 5.08 9.10
N ARG A 148 -10.35 5.66 8.32
CA ARG A 148 -9.07 6.22 8.79
C ARG A 148 -9.19 7.22 9.95
N SER A 149 -10.19 8.11 9.97
CA SER A 149 -10.42 9.03 11.11
C SER A 149 -10.72 8.29 12.40
N GLY A 150 -11.56 7.24 12.34
CA GLY A 150 -11.87 6.38 13.48
C GLY A 150 -10.63 5.67 14.02
N PHE A 151 -9.76 5.17 13.14
CA PHE A 151 -8.49 4.55 13.55
C PHE A 151 -7.51 5.56 14.16
N LEU A 152 -7.34 6.75 13.57
CA LEU A 152 -6.51 7.79 14.16
C LEU A 152 -7.04 8.25 15.51
N SER A 153 -8.35 8.43 15.66
CA SER A 153 -9.00 8.76 16.92
C SER A 153 -8.78 7.67 17.97
N SER A 154 -8.94 6.40 17.61
CA SER A 154 -8.83 5.27 18.55
C SER A 154 -7.39 4.95 18.95
N PHE A 155 -6.44 5.17 18.05
CA PHE A 155 -5.02 4.83 18.23
C PHE A 155 -4.12 6.06 18.26
N TYR A 156 -4.65 7.22 18.63
CA TYR A 156 -3.93 8.50 18.62
C TYR A 156 -2.64 8.52 19.46
N LYS A 157 -2.49 7.60 20.41
CA LYS A 157 -1.27 7.43 21.22
C LYS A 157 -0.13 6.74 20.48
N PHE A 158 -0.42 6.03 19.39
CA PHE A 158 0.54 5.21 18.65
C PHE A 158 1.15 5.91 17.44
N VAL A 159 0.66 7.10 17.06
CA VAL A 159 1.15 7.83 15.88
C VAL A 159 2.35 8.74 16.17
N MET A 160 2.81 8.80 17.41
CA MET A 160 4.06 9.46 17.77
C MET A 160 5.24 8.52 17.51
N MET A 161 6.39 9.08 17.11
CA MET A 161 7.64 8.33 17.02
C MET A 161 7.97 7.72 18.39
N GLN A 162 8.07 6.39 18.39
CA GLN A 162 8.34 5.59 19.57
C GLN A 162 9.85 5.30 19.65
N ASP A 163 10.45 5.50 20.81
CA ASP A 163 11.84 5.10 21.08
C ASP A 163 12.00 3.57 20.97
N GLU A 164 13.24 3.10 20.81
CA GLU A 164 13.53 1.67 20.73
C GLU A 164 12.90 0.90 21.91
N GLY A 165 12.02 -0.06 21.59
CA GLY A 165 11.39 -0.95 22.56
C GLY A 165 9.93 -0.62 22.92
N ALA A 166 9.39 0.52 22.48
CA ALA A 166 7.96 0.77 22.61
C ALA A 166 7.15 -0.06 21.59
N PRO A 167 6.10 -0.78 22.03
CA PRO A 167 5.32 -1.61 21.12
C PRO A 167 4.39 -0.74 20.27
N GLY A 168 4.57 -0.83 18.95
CA GLY A 168 3.59 -0.35 17.99
C GLY A 168 2.29 -1.18 18.03
N ILE A 169 1.34 -0.86 17.15
CA ILE A 169 0.09 -1.64 17.09
C ILE A 169 0.39 -3.06 16.59
N PRO A 170 -0.15 -4.11 17.25
CA PRO A 170 0.05 -5.49 16.82
C PRO A 170 -0.36 -5.71 15.36
N ARG A 171 0.53 -6.34 14.58
CA ARG A 171 0.29 -6.71 13.17
C ARG A 171 -0.94 -7.61 12.96
N THR A 172 -1.41 -8.27 14.03
CA THR A 172 -2.62 -9.09 14.02
C THR A 172 -3.90 -8.29 13.77
N LEU A 173 -3.86 -6.95 13.90
CA LEU A 173 -4.97 -6.06 13.50
C LEU A 173 -4.97 -5.76 11.99
N GLY A 174 -4.10 -6.40 11.21
CA GLY A 174 -4.09 -6.31 9.75
C GLY A 174 -3.93 -4.87 9.25
N LEU A 175 -4.71 -4.48 8.24
CA LEU A 175 -4.64 -3.16 7.60
C LEU A 175 -4.75 -1.98 8.58
N ILE A 176 -5.43 -2.15 9.71
CA ILE A 176 -5.53 -1.09 10.74
C ILE A 176 -4.13 -0.79 11.30
N SER A 177 -3.40 -1.85 11.70
CA SER A 177 -2.05 -1.70 12.22
C SER A 177 -1.09 -1.13 11.17
N GLU A 178 -1.26 -1.53 9.91
CA GLU A 178 -0.44 -1.05 8.80
C GLU A 178 -0.64 0.44 8.54
N PHE A 179 -1.90 0.90 8.54
CA PHE A 179 -2.23 2.31 8.40
C PHE A 179 -1.69 3.14 9.56
N VAL A 180 -2.00 2.77 10.81
CA VAL A 180 -1.60 3.61 11.95
C VAL A 180 -0.08 3.60 12.15
N ASN A 181 0.58 2.44 12.04
CA ASN A 181 2.04 2.35 12.20
C ASN A 181 2.81 3.03 11.05
N SER A 182 2.16 3.39 9.94
CA SER A 182 2.78 4.20 8.87
C SER A 182 2.62 5.72 9.09
N VAL A 183 1.79 6.13 10.04
CA VAL A 183 1.72 7.52 10.51
C VAL A 183 2.66 7.67 11.71
N VAL A 184 3.91 8.03 11.44
CA VAL A 184 4.95 8.21 12.46
C VAL A 184 5.37 9.66 12.51
N LEU A 185 4.85 10.38 13.49
CA LEU A 185 5.05 11.83 13.64
C LEU A 185 6.17 12.11 14.66
N PRO A 186 7.12 13.01 14.35
CA PRO A 186 8.14 13.40 15.32
C PRO A 186 7.52 14.11 16.53
N GLN A 187 8.19 14.08 17.68
CA GLN A 187 7.66 14.65 18.93
C GLN A 187 7.35 16.16 18.85
N ASN A 188 8.04 16.89 17.97
CA ASN A 188 7.82 18.31 17.73
C ASN A 188 6.91 18.59 16.52
N PHE A 189 6.23 17.57 15.99
CA PHE A 189 5.33 17.73 14.86
C PHE A 189 4.21 18.72 15.18
N SER A 190 3.99 19.66 14.27
CA SER A 190 2.83 20.55 14.29
C SER A 190 2.47 20.97 12.87
N GLU A 191 1.18 20.94 12.56
CA GLU A 191 0.64 21.32 11.27
C GLU A 191 -0.74 21.99 11.45
N ILE A 192 -1.12 22.87 10.52
CA ILE A 192 -2.48 23.40 10.43
C ILE A 192 -3.25 22.63 9.35
N VAL A 193 -4.38 22.05 9.76
CA VAL A 193 -5.34 21.37 8.88
C VAL A 193 -6.67 22.05 9.05
N ASP A 194 -7.13 22.68 7.98
CA ASP A 194 -8.42 23.35 7.95
C ASP A 194 -8.66 24.37 9.10
N GLY A 195 -7.63 25.15 9.44
CA GLY A 195 -7.68 26.10 10.54
C GLY A 195 -7.52 25.50 11.94
N HIS A 196 -7.48 24.17 12.05
CA HIS A 196 -7.22 23.45 13.30
C HIS A 196 -5.75 23.05 13.41
N LYS A 197 -5.17 23.19 14.60
CA LYS A 197 -3.78 22.82 14.85
C LYS A 197 -3.68 21.35 15.22
N ILE A 198 -2.98 20.57 14.42
CA ILE A 198 -2.64 19.18 14.74
C ILE A 198 -1.20 19.15 15.26
N TRP A 199 -0.99 18.50 16.39
CA TRP A 199 0.33 18.44 17.02
C TRP A 199 0.49 17.20 17.90
N ILE A 200 1.74 16.85 18.20
CA ILE A 200 2.06 15.76 19.12
C ILE A 200 2.27 16.30 20.53
N ASN A 201 1.46 15.83 21.48
CA ASN A 201 1.76 15.90 22.89
C ASN A 201 2.68 14.72 23.26
N PRO A 202 3.93 14.94 23.71
CA PRO A 202 4.88 13.85 23.98
C PRO A 202 4.42 12.82 25.01
N SER A 203 3.49 13.17 25.90
CA SER A 203 2.98 12.26 26.93
C SER A 203 1.66 11.59 26.55
N GLU A 204 0.92 12.14 25.60
CA GLU A 204 -0.46 11.72 25.35
C GLU A 204 -0.74 11.32 23.90
N GLY A 205 0.09 11.73 22.92
CA GLY A 205 -0.06 11.38 21.51
C GLY A 205 -0.58 12.53 20.64
N LEU A 206 -1.40 12.21 19.65
CA LEU A 206 -1.94 13.19 18.69
C LEU A 206 -3.06 14.06 19.30
N PHE A 207 -2.92 15.36 19.12
CA PHE A 207 -3.86 16.39 19.55
C PHE A 207 -4.38 17.18 18.35
N VAL A 208 -5.61 17.66 18.48
CA VAL A 208 -6.24 18.64 17.60
C VAL A 208 -6.67 19.82 18.46
N ASP A 209 -6.12 20.99 18.19
CA ASP A 209 -6.20 22.18 19.04
C ASP A 209 -5.82 21.81 20.48
N ASP A 210 -6.74 22.01 21.44
CA ASP A 210 -6.50 21.76 22.86
C ASP A 210 -7.06 20.40 23.34
N MET A 211 -7.47 19.51 22.42
CA MET A 211 -8.05 18.21 22.78
C MET A 211 -7.33 17.01 22.15
N PRO A 212 -7.32 15.84 22.82
CA PRO A 212 -6.83 14.60 22.23
C PRO A 212 -7.60 14.27 20.94
N ALA A 213 -6.93 13.69 19.94
CA ALA A 213 -7.55 13.32 18.67
C ALA A 213 -8.72 12.34 18.83
N PHE A 214 -8.80 11.61 19.95
CA PHE A 214 -9.98 10.82 20.31
C PHE A 214 -11.30 11.62 20.23
N ASN A 215 -11.28 12.89 20.65
CA ASN A 215 -12.44 13.79 20.66
C ASN A 215 -12.52 14.71 19.42
N ALA A 216 -11.58 14.59 18.48
CA ALA A 216 -11.55 15.46 17.31
C ALA A 216 -12.64 15.10 16.30
N ARG A 217 -13.03 16.06 15.48
CA ARG A 217 -13.99 15.82 14.41
C ARG A 217 -13.40 14.88 13.34
N ALA A 218 -14.22 13.98 12.83
CA ALA A 218 -13.81 12.97 11.86
C ALA A 218 -13.28 13.58 10.56
N ASP A 219 -13.84 14.70 10.13
CA ASP A 219 -13.46 15.40 8.90
C ASP A 219 -12.04 15.97 8.98
N ILE A 220 -11.65 16.53 10.14
CA ILE A 220 -10.29 17.03 10.39
C ILE A 220 -9.27 15.89 10.38
N LEU A 221 -9.53 14.79 11.07
CA LEU A 221 -8.63 13.63 11.09
C LEU A 221 -8.52 12.96 9.71
N ASN A 222 -9.61 12.92 8.94
CA ASN A 222 -9.60 12.41 7.58
C ASN A 222 -8.76 13.29 6.66
N LEU A 223 -8.97 14.61 6.67
CA LEU A 223 -8.17 15.52 5.86
C LEU A 223 -6.70 15.49 6.27
N PHE A 224 -6.40 15.44 7.56
CA PHE A 224 -5.04 15.28 8.07
C PHE A 224 -4.35 14.04 7.49
N SER A 225 -5.01 12.89 7.55
CA SER A 225 -4.42 11.65 7.03
C SER A 225 -4.12 11.76 5.53
N LEU A 226 -5.02 12.33 4.74
CA LEU A 226 -4.81 12.56 3.31
C LEU A 226 -3.63 13.52 3.08
N LYS A 227 -3.63 14.65 3.79
CA LYS A 227 -2.59 15.66 3.66
C LYS A 227 -1.22 15.10 4.03
N TYR A 228 -1.12 14.35 5.12
CA TYR A 228 0.11 13.70 5.57
C TYR A 228 0.68 12.76 4.52
N PHE A 229 -0.12 11.83 3.99
CA PHE A 229 0.37 10.84 3.01
C PHE A 229 0.62 11.45 1.64
N LEU A 230 -0.26 12.33 1.15
CA LEU A 230 -0.17 12.87 -0.20
C LEU A 230 0.92 13.95 -0.32
N SER A 231 1.07 14.82 0.68
CA SER A 231 2.07 15.91 0.64
C SER A 231 3.51 15.41 0.84
N ASN A 232 3.70 14.35 1.64
CA ASN A 232 5.01 13.76 1.90
C ASN A 232 5.34 12.60 0.93
N SER A 233 4.57 12.46 -0.15
CA SER A 233 4.71 11.35 -1.07
C SER A 233 5.94 11.45 -1.99
N SER A 234 6.44 10.31 -2.44
CA SER A 234 7.49 10.21 -3.47
C SER A 234 7.07 9.27 -4.61
N GLU A 235 7.76 9.37 -5.75
CA GLU A 235 7.49 8.54 -6.94
C GLU A 235 7.69 7.04 -6.68
N GLU A 236 8.52 6.69 -5.70
CA GLU A 236 8.79 5.32 -5.24
C GLU A 236 7.65 4.69 -4.44
N GLN A 237 6.55 5.42 -4.23
CA GLN A 237 5.44 4.97 -3.39
C GLN A 237 4.18 4.67 -4.22
N PHE A 238 3.36 3.80 -3.67
CA PHE A 238 2.04 3.46 -4.20
C PHE A 238 1.01 3.59 -3.07
N ILE A 239 0.14 4.59 -3.13
CA ILE A 239 -0.83 4.89 -2.07
C ILE A 239 -2.21 4.43 -2.53
N ILE A 240 -2.82 3.57 -1.73
CA ILE A 240 -4.17 3.06 -1.96
C ILE A 240 -5.10 3.74 -0.97
N ILE A 241 -6.13 4.42 -1.46
CA ILE A 241 -7.07 5.21 -0.66
C ILE A 241 -8.47 4.64 -0.85
N GLU A 242 -9.03 4.08 0.21
CA GLU A 242 -10.43 3.68 0.26
C GLU A 242 -11.31 4.89 0.64
N ASP A 243 -12.33 5.16 -0.17
CA ASP A 243 -13.29 6.26 0.01
C ASP A 243 -12.59 7.61 0.26
N LEU A 244 -12.11 8.22 -0.82
CA LEU A 244 -11.35 9.49 -0.78
C LEU A 244 -12.07 10.56 0.04
N PHE A 245 -13.38 10.71 -0.16
CA PHE A 245 -14.17 11.79 0.42
C PHE A 245 -14.89 11.42 1.72
N ALA A 246 -14.60 10.25 2.30
CA ALA A 246 -15.15 9.80 3.56
C ALA A 246 -15.16 10.92 4.62
N HIS A 247 -16.35 11.28 5.10
CA HIS A 247 -16.60 12.32 6.11
C HIS A 247 -16.01 13.71 5.82
N LEU A 248 -15.63 14.03 4.58
CA LEU A 248 -15.17 15.37 4.22
C LEU A 248 -16.35 16.29 3.89
N THR A 249 -16.21 17.56 4.26
CA THR A 249 -17.10 18.64 3.79
C THR A 249 -16.76 19.04 2.35
N ASP A 250 -17.69 19.66 1.63
CA ASP A 250 -17.50 20.04 0.22
C ASP A 250 -16.22 20.87 0.00
N ARG A 251 -15.92 21.81 0.91
CA ARG A 251 -14.67 22.59 0.84
C ARG A 251 -13.42 21.72 1.00
N GLN A 252 -13.45 20.75 1.90
CA GLN A 252 -12.33 19.83 2.12
C GLN A 252 -12.18 18.81 0.99
N LYS A 253 -13.27 18.49 0.27
CA LYS A 253 -13.17 17.68 -0.96
C LYS A 253 -12.33 18.40 -2.03
N VAL A 254 -12.52 19.70 -2.20
CA VAL A 254 -11.70 20.53 -3.11
C VAL A 254 -10.21 20.48 -2.70
N GLU A 255 -9.93 20.59 -1.40
CA GLU A 255 -8.54 20.46 -0.91
C GLU A 255 -7.97 19.05 -1.16
N ALA A 256 -8.74 17.99 -0.92
CA ALA A 256 -8.33 16.63 -1.21
C ALA A 256 -8.01 16.42 -2.70
N LEU A 257 -8.80 17.00 -3.61
CA LEU A 257 -8.53 16.98 -5.05
C LEU A 257 -7.21 17.66 -5.40
N GLN A 258 -6.92 18.81 -4.80
CA GLN A 258 -5.64 19.49 -4.99
C GLN A 258 -4.46 18.64 -4.50
N LEU A 259 -4.60 17.97 -3.36
CA LEU A 259 -3.59 17.05 -2.84
C LEU A 259 -3.34 15.87 -3.79
N ILE A 260 -4.39 15.29 -4.38
CA ILE A 260 -4.28 14.21 -5.37
C ILE A 260 -3.52 14.69 -6.62
N LYS A 261 -3.84 15.89 -7.13
CA LYS A 261 -3.17 16.48 -8.30
C LYS A 261 -1.67 16.73 -8.03
N ALA A 262 -1.34 17.23 -6.84
CA ALA A 262 0.04 17.54 -6.43
C ALA A 262 0.85 16.30 -6.00
N CYS A 263 0.19 15.18 -5.71
CA CYS A 263 0.84 13.96 -5.25
C CYS A 263 1.83 13.43 -6.30
N LYS A 264 2.98 12.92 -5.84
CA LYS A 264 4.02 12.34 -6.70
C LYS A 264 3.91 10.82 -6.82
N ALA A 265 3.33 10.17 -5.81
CA ALA A 265 3.15 8.73 -5.77
C ALA A 265 2.16 8.23 -6.84
N PHE A 266 2.19 6.92 -7.05
CA PHE A 266 1.11 6.23 -7.75
C PHE A 266 -0.08 6.12 -6.81
N LEU A 267 -1.27 6.36 -7.33
CA LEU A 267 -2.50 6.41 -6.57
C LEU A 267 -3.51 5.41 -7.13
N PHE A 268 -4.09 4.62 -6.22
CA PHE A 268 -5.32 3.88 -6.46
C PHE A 268 -6.36 4.39 -5.50
N VAL A 269 -7.44 4.96 -6.02
CA VAL A 269 -8.41 5.69 -5.22
C VAL A 269 -9.81 5.13 -5.49
N THR A 270 -10.55 4.80 -4.42
CA THR A 270 -11.98 4.51 -4.54
C THR A 270 -12.82 5.70 -4.11
N VAL A 271 -13.90 5.96 -4.86
CA VAL A 271 -14.87 7.04 -4.60
C VAL A 271 -16.29 6.59 -4.85
N LYS A 272 -17.28 7.24 -4.25
CA LYS A 272 -18.69 6.92 -4.54
C LYS A 272 -19.05 7.39 -5.95
N GLU A 273 -20.01 6.72 -6.57
CA GLU A 273 -20.42 7.00 -7.96
C GLU A 273 -20.87 8.45 -8.15
N ASN A 274 -21.63 9.00 -7.20
CA ASN A 274 -22.09 10.39 -7.23
C ASN A 274 -20.96 11.42 -7.06
N GLU A 275 -19.79 11.01 -6.57
CA GLU A 275 -18.61 11.86 -6.36
C GLU A 275 -17.58 11.72 -7.48
N LEU A 276 -17.74 10.74 -8.37
CA LEU A 276 -16.84 10.55 -9.51
C LEU A 276 -16.82 11.77 -10.44
N ASN A 277 -17.97 12.44 -10.58
CA ASN A 277 -18.08 13.66 -11.38
C ASN A 277 -17.26 14.82 -10.80
N GLU A 278 -16.98 14.84 -9.50
CA GLU A 278 -16.11 15.85 -8.88
C GLU A 278 -14.63 15.64 -9.25
N LEU A 279 -14.26 14.42 -9.61
CA LEU A 279 -12.89 14.06 -10.04
C LEU A 279 -12.65 14.19 -11.54
N LEU A 280 -13.70 14.06 -12.36
CA LEU A 280 -13.60 14.03 -13.82
C LEU A 280 -13.83 15.39 -14.50
N ASN A 281 -14.41 16.37 -13.79
CA ASN A 281 -14.79 17.67 -14.36
C ASN A 281 -13.83 18.84 -14.02
N ASP A 282 -12.64 18.54 -13.49
CA ASP A 282 -11.61 19.49 -13.04
C ASP A 282 -10.21 19.06 -13.47
#